data_AF-A0A7S1ZL70-F1
#
_entry.id   AF-A0A7S1ZL70-F1
#
_cell.length_a   1.000
_cell.length_b   1.000
_cell.length_c   1.000
_cell.angle_alpha   90.00
_cell.angle_beta   90.00
_cell.angle_gamma   90.00
#
_symmetry.space_group_name_H-M   'P 1'
#
loop_
_entity.id
_entity.type
_entity.pdbx_description
1 polymer ?
#
loop_
_entity_poly.entity_id
_entity_poly.type
_entity_poly.pdbx_seq_one_letter_code
_entity_poly.pdbx_strand_id
1 'polypeptide(L)'
;MKQGKIVVILRDPLERAVALYRRIRMIAGGKGALSQMTLADYANSDYVENNWLTRSLCNKPTGPLSIEDLNIAKEIMRKKALVGMYDDVPLALSYLRAIYDWDNEKKTTQENLTTTIKEGNDFTKDSYYHLSHCTTNGLKDAIRRESGGGHGQLLLEEGSLAWKLLKKENEFDIQLFEYAKMIHRYQFREKSGE
;
A
#
# COMPACT_ATOMS: atom_id res chain seq x y z
N MET A 1 -19.40 7.02 -20.76
CA MET A 1 -18.09 7.53 -20.28
C MET A 1 -17.45 6.46 -19.41
N LYS A 2 -16.19 6.06 -19.65
CA LYS A 2 -15.46 5.19 -18.74
C LYS A 2 -14.97 6.04 -17.56
N GLN A 3 -15.46 5.77 -16.34
CA GLN A 3 -14.96 6.43 -15.13
C GLN A 3 -13.68 5.71 -14.68
N GLY A 4 -12.60 6.47 -14.45
CA GLY A 4 -11.41 5.94 -13.80
C GLY A 4 -11.73 5.56 -12.36
N LYS A 5 -11.36 4.34 -11.96
CA LYS A 5 -11.46 3.87 -10.56
C LYS A 5 -10.08 3.98 -9.93
N ILE A 6 -10.00 4.61 -8.75
CA ILE A 6 -8.76 4.71 -8.00
C ILE A 6 -8.62 3.42 -7.20
N VAL A 7 -7.42 2.84 -7.21
CA VAL A 7 -7.06 1.70 -6.36
C VAL A 7 -5.94 2.17 -5.46
N VAL A 8 -6.08 1.96 -4.15
CA VAL A 8 -5.06 2.30 -3.16
C VAL A 8 -4.80 1.11 -2.25
N ILE A 9 -3.54 0.90 -1.89
CA ILE A 9 -3.14 0.00 -0.81
C ILE A 9 -2.51 0.88 0.27
N LEU A 10 -3.13 0.91 1.44
CA LEU A 10 -2.75 1.82 2.51
C LEU A 10 -2.00 1.09 3.61
N ARG A 11 -0.94 1.73 4.10
CA ARG A 11 -0.18 1.32 5.29
C ARG A 11 -0.48 2.29 6.42
N ASP A 12 -0.38 1.81 7.66
CA ASP A 12 -0.43 2.68 8.83
C ASP A 12 0.54 3.88 8.66
N PRO A 13 0.10 5.13 8.86
CA PRO A 13 0.94 6.31 8.59
C PRO A 13 2.22 6.37 9.43
N LEU A 14 2.19 5.85 10.68
CA LEU A 14 3.38 5.84 11.53
C LEU A 14 4.37 4.77 11.07
N GLU A 15 3.87 3.59 10.73
CA GLU A 15 4.73 2.55 10.14
C GLU A 15 5.32 2.99 8.81
N ARG A 16 4.53 3.67 7.98
CA ARG A 16 4.97 4.24 6.71
C ARG A 16 6.10 5.25 6.94
N ALA A 17 5.97 6.16 7.90
CA ALA A 17 7.02 7.11 8.25
C ALA A 17 8.31 6.41 8.73
N VAL A 18 8.19 5.37 9.55
CA VAL A 18 9.33 4.55 9.98
C VAL A 18 10.01 3.84 8.81
N ALA A 19 9.24 3.31 7.87
CA ALA A 19 9.78 2.67 6.66
C ALA A 19 10.54 3.68 5.78
N LEU A 20 10.03 4.91 5.63
CA LEU A 20 10.70 5.99 4.91
C LEU A 20 12.01 6.40 5.60
N TYR A 21 12.01 6.56 6.92
CA TYR A 21 13.22 6.81 7.70
C TYR A 21 14.31 5.76 7.43
N ARG A 22 13.95 4.47 7.47
CA ARG A 22 14.89 3.37 7.16
C ARG A 22 15.44 3.49 5.74
N ARG A 23 14.57 3.78 4.77
CA ARG A 23 14.97 3.97 3.37
C ARG A 23 15.97 5.11 3.21
N ILE A 24 15.72 6.26 3.84
CA ILE A 24 16.64 7.41 3.80
C ILE A 24 18.02 7.04 4.36
N ARG A 25 18.06 6.33 5.50
CA ARG A 25 19.34 5.88 6.10
C ARG A 25 20.09 4.88 5.24
N MET A 26 19.37 3.95 4.61
CA MET A 26 19.97 3.00 3.66
C MET A 26 20.57 3.72 2.45
N ILE A 27 19.84 4.66 1.85
CA ILE A 27 20.31 5.43 0.69
C ILE A 27 21.51 6.32 1.07
N ALA A 28 21.53 6.88 2.28
CA ALA A 28 22.66 7.66 2.78
C ALA A 28 23.95 6.82 2.96
N GLY A 29 23.89 5.49 2.87
CA GLY A 29 25.07 4.63 2.80
C GLY A 29 25.99 4.70 4.03
N GLY A 30 25.44 5.03 5.20
CA GLY A 30 26.21 5.14 6.44
C GLY A 30 27.14 6.36 6.54
N LYS A 31 27.07 7.30 5.59
CA LYS A 31 27.92 8.50 5.56
C LYS A 31 27.08 9.77 5.66
N GLY A 32 27.59 10.78 6.36
CA GLY A 32 26.96 12.09 6.49
C GLY A 32 25.81 12.18 7.50
N ALA A 33 25.31 13.41 7.70
CA ALA A 33 24.34 13.75 8.75
C ALA A 33 23.06 12.89 8.70
N LEU A 34 22.59 12.53 7.50
CA LEU A 34 21.38 11.73 7.29
C LEU A 34 21.50 10.30 7.83
N SER A 35 22.71 9.72 7.81
CA SER A 35 22.95 8.36 8.31
C SER A 35 22.93 8.26 9.83
N GLN A 36 23.27 9.37 10.51
CA GLN A 36 23.38 9.49 11.97
C GLN A 36 22.11 10.06 12.62
N MET A 37 21.18 10.57 11.81
CA MET A 37 19.91 11.12 12.26
C MET A 37 19.11 10.06 13.04
N THR A 38 18.69 10.38 14.26
CA THR A 38 17.79 9.53 15.04
C THR A 38 16.37 9.57 14.44
N LEU A 39 15.49 8.66 14.86
CA LEU A 39 14.10 8.70 14.41
C LEU A 39 13.38 9.98 14.90
N ALA A 40 13.74 10.48 16.08
CA ALA A 40 13.18 11.73 16.60
C ALA A 40 13.67 12.94 15.80
N ASP A 41 14.95 12.97 15.42
CA ASP A 41 15.49 14.01 14.55
C ASP A 41 14.81 13.99 13.17
N TYR A 42 14.59 12.80 12.61
CA TYR A 42 13.82 12.63 11.37
C TYR A 42 12.41 13.20 11.51
N ALA A 43 11.70 12.83 12.57
CA ALA A 43 10.33 13.28 12.82
C ALA A 43 10.21 14.81 13.03
N ASN A 44 11.31 15.48 13.35
CA ASN A 44 11.38 16.93 13.51
C ASN A 44 12.07 17.64 12.33
N SER A 45 12.42 16.91 11.28
CA SER A 45 13.11 17.43 10.09
C SER A 45 12.15 17.64 8.92
N ASP A 46 12.57 18.40 7.92
CA ASP A 46 11.82 18.58 6.66
C ASP A 46 11.74 17.29 5.80
N TYR A 47 12.42 16.21 6.21
CA TYR A 47 12.33 14.91 5.54
C TYR A 47 11.10 14.09 5.96
N VAL A 48 10.46 14.44 7.08
CA VAL A 48 9.25 13.74 7.51
C VAL A 48 8.10 14.09 6.59
N GLU A 49 7.33 13.07 6.21
CA GLU A 49 6.09 13.35 5.51
C GLU A 49 5.05 13.93 6.48
N ASN A 50 4.40 15.01 6.05
CA ASN A 50 3.35 15.67 6.80
C ASN A 50 2.00 15.46 6.10
N ASN A 51 1.18 14.53 6.62
CA ASN A 51 -0.17 14.23 6.12
C ASN A 51 -0.24 14.03 4.59
N TRP A 52 0.75 13.34 4.04
CA TRP A 52 0.96 13.26 2.59
C TRP A 52 -0.27 12.75 1.82
N LEU A 53 -0.96 11.73 2.35
CA LEU A 53 -2.13 11.16 1.68
C LEU A 53 -3.30 12.14 1.68
N THR A 54 -3.59 12.77 2.82
CA THR A 54 -4.65 13.78 2.94
C THR A 54 -4.39 14.93 1.96
N ARG A 55 -3.16 15.46 1.95
CA ARG A 55 -2.72 16.52 1.01
C ARG A 55 -2.88 16.12 -0.45
N SER A 56 -2.50 14.89 -0.79
CA SER A 56 -2.60 14.37 -2.15
C SER A 56 -4.05 14.29 -2.62
N LEU A 57 -4.95 13.85 -1.74
CA LEU A 57 -6.38 13.71 -2.08
C LEU A 57 -7.09 15.05 -2.19
N CYS A 58 -6.81 16.01 -1.29
CA CYS A 58 -7.40 17.35 -1.37
C CYS A 58 -6.65 18.32 -2.30
N ASN A 59 -5.60 17.86 -2.99
CA ASN A 59 -4.75 18.65 -3.88
C ASN A 59 -4.15 19.91 -3.21
N LYS A 60 -3.61 19.72 -1.99
CA LYS A 60 -3.07 20.80 -1.15
C LYS A 60 -1.64 20.48 -0.68
N PRO A 61 -0.63 20.63 -1.57
CA PRO A 61 0.73 20.16 -1.31
C PRO A 61 1.42 20.93 -0.18
N THR A 62 1.03 22.18 0.07
CA THR A 62 1.64 23.06 1.09
C THR A 62 0.59 23.78 1.92
N GLY A 63 1.03 24.45 2.98
CA GLY A 63 0.16 25.23 3.86
C GLY A 63 -0.60 24.39 4.91
N PRO A 64 -1.38 25.05 5.77
CA PRO A 64 -2.08 24.39 6.86
C PRO A 64 -3.24 23.52 6.35
N LEU A 65 -3.37 22.31 6.90
CA LEU A 65 -4.55 21.47 6.70
C LEU A 65 -5.61 21.78 7.74
N SER A 66 -6.86 21.70 7.32
CA SER A 66 -8.06 21.89 8.14
C SER A 66 -8.87 20.60 8.21
N ILE A 67 -9.86 20.56 9.11
CA ILE A 67 -10.83 19.47 9.20
C ILE A 67 -11.62 19.33 7.89
N GLU A 68 -11.86 20.43 7.18
CA GLU A 68 -12.55 20.39 5.89
C GLU A 68 -11.73 19.67 4.82
N ASP A 69 -10.40 19.87 4.80
CA ASP A 69 -9.50 19.15 3.91
C ASP A 69 -9.56 17.62 4.18
N LEU A 70 -9.61 17.22 5.46
CA LEU A 70 -9.80 15.83 5.85
C LEU A 70 -11.16 15.29 5.36
N ASN A 71 -12.24 16.05 5.50
CA ASN A 71 -13.57 15.64 5.04
C ASN A 71 -13.62 15.44 3.52
N ILE A 72 -12.98 16.33 2.76
CA ILE A 72 -12.82 16.19 1.31
C ILE A 72 -12.06 14.90 0.98
N ALA A 73 -10.94 14.64 1.65
CA ALA A 73 -10.15 13.43 1.44
C ALA A 73 -10.95 12.15 1.76
N LYS A 74 -11.73 12.15 2.86
CA LYS A 74 -12.65 11.06 3.21
C LYS A 74 -13.71 10.84 2.14
N GLU A 75 -14.31 11.91 1.61
CA GLU A 75 -15.33 11.80 0.57
C GLU A 75 -14.76 11.27 -0.75
N ILE A 76 -13.55 11.69 -1.13
CA ILE A 76 -12.85 11.14 -2.30
C ILE A 76 -12.59 9.65 -2.11
N MET A 77 -12.05 9.26 -0.95
CA MET A 77 -11.75 7.87 -0.64
C MET A 77 -13.02 7.00 -0.68
N ARG A 78 -14.12 7.46 -0.05
CA ARG A 78 -15.41 6.75 -0.03
C ARG A 78 -16.00 6.58 -1.42
N LYS A 79 -15.96 7.62 -2.26
CA LYS A 79 -16.67 7.64 -3.55
C LYS A 79 -15.84 7.06 -4.71
N LYS A 80 -14.51 7.12 -4.64
CA LYS A 80 -13.65 6.88 -5.81
C LYS A 80 -12.60 5.77 -5.62
N ALA A 81 -12.32 5.35 -4.40
CA ALA A 81 -11.22 4.42 -4.13
C ALA A 81 -11.72 3.00 -3.78
N LEU A 82 -11.11 1.98 -4.41
CA LEU A 82 -11.03 0.64 -3.84
C LEU A 82 -9.84 0.62 -2.88
N VAL A 83 -10.09 0.28 -1.62
CA VAL A 83 -9.13 0.41 -0.53
C VAL A 83 -8.63 -0.97 -0.09
N GLY A 84 -7.37 -1.26 -0.37
CA GLY A 84 -6.61 -2.38 0.20
C GLY A 84 -5.79 -1.98 1.42
N MET A 85 -5.42 -2.95 2.24
CA MET A 85 -4.52 -2.76 3.39
C MET A 85 -3.16 -3.37 3.10
N TYR A 86 -2.08 -2.71 3.52
CA TYR A 86 -0.71 -3.18 3.34
C TYR A 86 -0.45 -4.48 4.13
N ASP A 87 -1.07 -4.64 5.30
CA ASP A 87 -0.91 -5.86 6.11
C ASP A 87 -1.62 -7.07 5.49
N ASP A 88 -2.46 -6.83 4.47
CA ASP A 88 -3.15 -7.87 3.71
C ASP A 88 -3.21 -7.55 2.22
N VAL A 89 -2.04 -7.24 1.64
CA VAL A 89 -1.93 -7.03 0.19
C VAL A 89 -2.43 -8.25 -0.62
N PRO A 90 -2.18 -9.53 -0.23
CA PRO A 90 -2.74 -10.66 -0.96
C PRO A 90 -4.26 -10.61 -1.10
N LEU A 91 -4.99 -10.25 -0.03
CA LEU A 91 -6.44 -10.04 -0.09
C LEU A 91 -6.78 -8.85 -0.98
N ALA A 92 -6.10 -7.71 -0.83
CA ALA A 92 -6.36 -6.55 -1.69
C ALA A 92 -6.22 -6.88 -3.19
N LEU A 93 -5.20 -7.65 -3.55
CA LEU A 93 -4.94 -8.09 -4.93
C LEU A 93 -5.98 -9.09 -5.45
N SER A 94 -6.45 -10.03 -4.62
CA SER A 94 -7.46 -11.00 -5.06
C SER A 94 -8.78 -10.31 -5.43
N TYR A 95 -9.18 -9.29 -4.67
CA TYR A 95 -10.38 -8.51 -4.98
C TYR A 95 -10.21 -7.63 -6.21
N LEU A 96 -9.01 -7.08 -6.42
CA LEU A 96 -8.70 -6.34 -7.65
C LEU A 96 -8.85 -7.22 -8.88
N ARG A 97 -8.28 -8.43 -8.85
CA ARG A 97 -8.43 -9.39 -9.94
C ARG A 97 -9.90 -9.71 -10.22
N ALA A 98 -10.70 -9.92 -9.17
CA ALA A 98 -12.13 -10.20 -9.31
C ALA A 98 -12.93 -9.02 -9.88
N ILE A 99 -12.63 -7.77 -9.47
CA ILE A 99 -13.37 -6.58 -9.93
C ILE A 99 -13.07 -6.24 -11.39
N TYR A 100 -11.83 -6.43 -11.81
CA TYR A 100 -11.38 -6.11 -13.17
C TYR A 100 -11.41 -7.31 -14.11
N ASP A 101 -11.85 -8.47 -13.61
CA ASP A 101 -11.89 -9.72 -14.34
C ASP A 101 -10.56 -10.09 -15.02
N TRP A 102 -9.45 -9.75 -14.33
CA TRP A 102 -8.09 -9.83 -14.88
C TRP A 102 -7.70 -11.26 -15.27
N ASP A 103 -8.40 -12.21 -14.69
CA ASP A 103 -8.17 -13.64 -14.82
C ASP A 103 -8.92 -14.25 -16.04
N ASN A 104 -9.96 -13.60 -16.56
CA ASN A 104 -10.74 -14.12 -17.70
C ASN A 104 -10.20 -13.71 -19.09
N GLU A 105 -9.23 -12.80 -19.20
CA GLU A 105 -8.63 -12.42 -20.50
C GLU A 105 -7.93 -13.60 -21.21
N LYS A 106 -7.63 -14.69 -20.52
CA LYS A 106 -7.00 -15.88 -21.12
C LYS A 106 -7.98 -16.89 -21.74
N LYS A 107 -9.30 -16.71 -21.63
CA LYS A 107 -10.28 -17.67 -22.21
C LYS A 107 -10.51 -17.48 -23.71
N THR A 108 -10.30 -16.28 -24.26
CA THR A 108 -10.62 -15.99 -25.67
C THR A 108 -9.58 -16.50 -26.67
N THR A 109 -8.39 -16.92 -26.23
CA THR A 109 -7.32 -17.40 -27.14
C THR A 109 -7.19 -18.93 -27.18
N GLN A 110 -7.87 -19.67 -26.29
CA GLN A 110 -7.77 -21.13 -26.25
C GLN A 110 -8.74 -21.85 -27.19
N GLU A 111 -9.83 -21.22 -27.64
CA GLU A 111 -10.79 -21.86 -28.56
C GLU A 111 -10.34 -21.89 -30.02
N ASN A 112 -9.24 -21.21 -30.38
CA ASN A 112 -8.67 -21.24 -31.74
C ASN A 112 -7.32 -21.98 -31.84
N LEU A 113 -6.88 -22.69 -30.79
CA LEU A 113 -5.63 -23.46 -30.78
C LEU A 113 -5.83 -24.99 -30.76
N THR A 114 -7.06 -25.48 -30.96
CA THR A 114 -7.41 -26.91 -30.92
C THR A 114 -7.16 -27.67 -32.23
N THR A 115 -6.44 -27.10 -33.20
CA THR A 115 -6.15 -27.81 -34.46
C THR A 115 -4.67 -28.02 -34.78
N THR A 116 -3.72 -27.81 -33.85
CA THR A 116 -2.34 -28.29 -34.09
C THR A 116 -1.48 -28.47 -32.82
N ILE A 117 -1.88 -29.31 -31.86
CA ILE A 117 -0.88 -29.92 -30.96
C ILE A 117 -1.23 -31.38 -30.75
N LYS A 118 -0.71 -32.22 -31.66
CA LYS A 118 -0.33 -33.58 -31.31
C LYS A 118 0.98 -33.48 -30.53
N GLU A 119 1.03 -34.24 -29.44
CA GLU A 119 2.24 -34.62 -28.68
C GLU A 119 2.86 -33.55 -27.77
N GLY A 120 2.63 -33.74 -26.47
CA GLY A 120 3.62 -33.50 -25.42
C GLY A 120 4.03 -32.06 -25.16
N ASN A 121 3.24 -31.35 -24.33
CA ASN A 121 3.72 -30.59 -23.16
C ASN A 121 2.55 -29.76 -22.59
N ASP A 122 2.16 -30.06 -21.35
CA ASP A 122 1.11 -29.39 -20.59
C ASP A 122 1.57 -27.98 -20.14
N PHE A 123 1.62 -27.03 -21.07
CA PHE A 123 2.14 -25.68 -20.82
C PHE A 123 1.06 -24.69 -20.35
N THR A 124 -0.18 -25.13 -20.15
CA THR A 124 -1.32 -24.22 -19.91
C THR A 124 -1.77 -24.17 -18.45
N LYS A 125 -1.58 -25.25 -17.67
CA LYS A 125 -1.84 -25.22 -16.22
C LYS A 125 -0.75 -24.49 -15.42
N ASP A 126 0.51 -24.58 -15.83
CA ASP A 126 1.62 -24.00 -15.06
C ASP A 126 1.67 -22.47 -15.11
N SER A 127 1.27 -21.82 -16.21
CA SER A 127 1.32 -20.35 -16.36
C SER A 127 0.49 -19.60 -15.31
N TYR A 128 -0.65 -20.15 -14.91
CA TYR A 128 -1.57 -19.52 -13.97
C TYR A 128 -1.09 -19.65 -12.52
N TYR A 129 -0.61 -20.84 -12.15
CA TYR A 129 0.01 -21.08 -10.86
C TYR A 129 1.33 -20.31 -10.69
N HIS A 130 2.11 -20.17 -11.76
CA HIS A 130 3.40 -19.47 -11.72
C HIS A 130 3.24 -17.94 -11.59
N LEU A 131 2.23 -17.32 -12.21
CA LEU A 131 1.97 -15.89 -12.04
C LEU A 131 1.42 -15.57 -10.64
N SER A 132 0.53 -16.42 -10.11
CA SER A 132 0.01 -16.33 -8.74
C SER A 132 1.12 -16.49 -7.71
N HIS A 133 1.97 -17.52 -7.84
CA HIS A 133 3.10 -17.77 -6.93
C HIS A 133 4.20 -16.70 -7.04
N CYS A 134 4.50 -16.20 -8.24
CA CYS A 134 5.52 -15.16 -8.43
C CYS A 134 5.07 -13.81 -7.86
N THR A 135 3.78 -13.45 -8.03
CA THR A 135 3.23 -12.22 -7.44
C THR A 135 3.13 -12.29 -5.93
N THR A 136 2.67 -13.41 -5.34
CA THR A 136 2.59 -13.53 -3.88
C THR A 136 3.96 -13.69 -3.23
N ASN A 137 4.88 -14.46 -3.80
CA ASN A 137 6.20 -14.69 -3.22
C ASN A 137 7.10 -13.48 -3.43
N GLY A 138 7.08 -12.86 -4.62
CA GLY A 138 7.84 -11.63 -4.87
C GLY A 138 7.40 -10.47 -3.97
N LEU A 139 6.09 -10.35 -3.72
CA LEU A 139 5.54 -9.37 -2.79
C LEU A 139 5.88 -9.70 -1.33
N LYS A 140 5.73 -10.95 -0.90
CA LYS A 140 6.17 -11.39 0.44
C LYS A 140 7.66 -11.14 0.63
N ASP A 141 8.48 -11.39 -0.38
CA ASP A 141 9.91 -11.12 -0.36
C ASP A 141 10.23 -9.64 -0.34
N ALA A 142 9.45 -8.79 -1.01
CA ALA A 142 9.58 -7.34 -0.95
C ALA A 142 9.22 -6.81 0.44
N ILE A 143 8.08 -7.22 0.99
CA ILE A 143 7.65 -6.86 2.35
C ILE A 143 8.69 -7.34 3.39
N ARG A 144 9.22 -8.56 3.22
CA ARG A 144 10.27 -9.12 4.07
C ARG A 144 11.58 -8.32 3.98
N ARG A 145 11.98 -7.91 2.76
CA ARG A 145 13.16 -7.06 2.55
C ARG A 145 12.99 -5.67 3.18
N GLU A 146 11.81 -5.06 3.05
CA GLU A 146 11.48 -3.79 3.73
C GLU A 146 11.46 -3.92 5.25
N SER A 147 11.02 -5.07 5.76
CA SER A 147 10.95 -5.34 7.21
C SER A 147 12.32 -5.55 7.85
N GLY A 148 13.39 -5.67 7.05
CA GLY A 148 14.77 -5.68 7.52
C GLY A 148 15.27 -7.07 7.90
N GLY A 149 15.49 -7.94 6.91
CA GLY A 149 16.13 -9.26 7.09
C GLY A 149 17.60 -9.24 7.55
N GLY A 150 18.01 -8.25 8.35
CA GLY A 150 19.37 -8.12 8.89
C GLY A 150 19.63 -6.84 9.71
N HIS A 151 18.77 -5.81 9.60
CA HIS A 151 18.80 -4.63 10.46
C HIS A 151 17.57 -4.68 11.36
N GLY A 152 17.80 -4.83 12.67
CA GLY A 152 16.76 -5.04 13.68
C GLY A 152 15.52 -4.17 13.49
N GLN A 153 14.36 -4.74 13.75
CA GLN A 153 13.08 -4.05 13.68
C GLN A 153 13.14 -2.83 14.60
N LEU A 154 13.36 -1.64 14.03
CA LEU A 154 13.16 -0.38 14.72
C LEU A 154 11.70 -0.34 15.16
N LEU A 155 11.47 -0.70 16.41
CA LEU A 155 10.17 -0.70 17.04
C LEU A 155 9.87 0.76 17.40
N LEU A 156 8.79 1.30 16.84
CA LEU A 156 8.31 2.61 17.26
C LEU A 156 7.56 2.42 18.59
N GLU A 157 8.22 2.72 19.70
CA GLU A 157 7.61 2.60 21.02
C GLU A 157 6.52 3.66 21.20
N GLU A 158 5.31 3.22 21.52
CA GLU A 158 4.20 4.12 21.81
C GLU A 158 4.53 5.03 23.01
N GLY A 159 4.22 6.32 22.88
CA GLY A 159 4.54 7.32 23.90
C GLY A 159 5.97 7.86 23.88
N SER A 160 6.88 7.25 23.11
CA SER A 160 8.23 7.79 22.87
C SER A 160 8.18 9.18 22.21
N LEU A 161 9.28 9.93 22.28
CA LEU A 161 9.38 11.25 21.64
C LEU A 161 9.13 11.17 20.13
N ALA A 162 9.77 10.21 19.46
CA ALA A 162 9.58 9.97 18.03
C ALA A 162 8.14 9.63 17.69
N TRP A 163 7.47 8.77 18.47
CA TRP A 163 6.06 8.43 18.25
C TRP A 163 5.15 9.64 18.37
N LYS A 164 5.36 10.50 19.38
CA LYS A 164 4.57 11.72 19.57
C LYS A 164 4.75 12.70 18.42
N LEU A 165 5.99 12.87 17.95
CA LEU A 165 6.31 13.76 16.82
C LEU A 165 5.68 13.23 15.52
N LEU A 166 5.89 11.95 15.18
CA LEU A 166 5.32 11.35 13.98
C LEU A 166 3.79 11.39 13.98
N LYS A 167 3.18 11.12 15.14
CA LYS A 167 1.72 11.20 15.32
C LYS A 167 1.20 12.61 15.08
N LYS A 168 1.92 13.63 15.57
CA LYS A 168 1.58 15.04 15.32
C LYS A 168 1.72 15.39 13.84
N GLU A 169 2.82 14.99 13.19
CA GLU A 169 3.06 15.29 11.77
C GLU A 169 2.06 14.61 10.82
N ASN A 170 1.46 13.48 11.23
CA ASN A 170 0.58 12.67 10.41
C ASN A 170 -0.85 12.53 11.00
N GLU A 171 -1.29 13.47 11.84
CA GLU A 171 -2.59 13.40 12.54
C GLU A 171 -3.78 13.20 11.60
N PHE A 172 -3.84 13.92 10.48
CA PHE A 172 -4.92 13.77 9.49
C PHE A 172 -4.82 12.48 8.71
N ASP A 173 -3.61 12.05 8.34
CA ASP A 173 -3.40 10.75 7.69
C ASP A 173 -3.81 9.59 8.60
N ILE A 174 -3.59 9.69 9.91
CA ILE A 174 -4.05 8.70 10.90
C ILE A 174 -5.58 8.63 10.90
N GLN A 175 -6.25 9.78 11.00
CA GLN A 175 -7.72 9.82 10.97
C GLN A 175 -8.29 9.31 9.65
N LEU A 176 -7.64 9.62 8.53
CA LEU A 176 -8.02 9.14 7.21
C LEU A 176 -7.81 7.62 7.09
N PHE A 177 -6.70 7.10 7.61
CA PHE A 177 -6.39 5.66 7.62
C PHE A 177 -7.42 4.87 8.45
N GLU A 178 -7.80 5.35 9.62
CA GLU A 178 -8.88 4.75 10.42
C GLU A 178 -10.20 4.67 9.64
N TYR A 179 -10.55 5.76 8.95
CA TYR A 179 -11.71 5.78 8.08
C TYR A 179 -11.58 4.81 6.89
N ALA A 180 -10.38 4.72 6.30
CA ALA A 180 -10.08 3.79 5.23
C ALA A 180 -10.24 2.32 5.66
N LYS A 181 -9.89 1.98 6.91
CA LYS A 181 -10.16 0.65 7.48
C LYS A 181 -11.65 0.33 7.52
N MET A 182 -12.50 1.32 7.80
CA MET A 182 -13.95 1.13 7.73
C MET A 182 -14.41 0.86 6.30
N ILE A 183 -13.92 1.63 5.32
CA ILE A 183 -14.23 1.43 3.89
C ILE A 183 -13.79 0.04 3.44
N HIS A 184 -12.57 -0.37 3.76
CA HIS A 184 -12.05 -1.70 3.43
C HIS A 184 -12.94 -2.79 4.03
N ARG A 185 -13.30 -2.70 5.31
CA ARG A 185 -14.21 -3.68 5.92
C ARG A 185 -15.55 -3.74 5.19
N TYR A 186 -16.10 -2.60 4.79
CA TYR A 186 -17.36 -2.55 4.04
C TYR A 186 -17.21 -3.18 2.65
N GLN A 187 -16.18 -2.82 1.89
CA GLN A 187 -15.91 -3.32 0.54
C GLN A 187 -15.64 -4.83 0.50
N PHE A 188 -15.08 -5.40 1.58
CA PHE A 188 -14.60 -6.78 1.63
C PHE A 188 -15.47 -7.72 2.51
N ARG A 189 -16.37 -7.22 3.38
CA ARG A 189 -17.31 -8.08 4.15
C ARG A 189 -18.58 -8.46 3.38
N GLU A 190 -19.06 -7.60 2.48
CA GLU A 190 -20.33 -7.87 1.77
C GLU A 190 -20.20 -8.95 0.68
N LYS A 191 -18.98 -9.33 0.30
CA LYS A 191 -18.75 -10.32 -0.77
C LYS A 191 -18.48 -11.75 -0.30
N SER A 192 -18.48 -12.00 1.01
CA SER A 192 -18.25 -13.34 1.59
C SER A 192 -19.54 -14.05 2.03
N GLY A 193 -20.71 -13.46 1.72
CA GLY A 193 -22.03 -13.89 2.20
C GLY A 193 -23.04 -14.27 1.11
N GLU A 194 -22.59 -14.55 -0.12
CA GLU A 194 -23.36 -15.17 -1.21
C GLU A 194 -22.70 -16.49 -1.62
#